data_AF-A0A2W6ZRM1-F1
#
_entry.id   AF-A0A2W6ZRM1-F1
#
_cell.length_a   1.000
_cell.length_b   1.000
_cell.length_c   1.000
_cell.angle_alpha   90.00
_cell.angle_beta   90.00
_cell.angle_gamma   90.00
#
_symmetry.space_group_name_H-M   'P 1'
#
loop_
_entity.id
_entity.type
_entity.pdbx_description
1 polymer ?
#
loop_
_entity_poly.entity_id
_entity_poly.type
_entity_poly.pdbx_seq_one_letter_code
_entity_poly.pdbx_strand_id
1 'polypeptide(L)'
;KRQLKTDLNVAKIQREKNVLAFRQSVLNAVGEVSDALVSNESLKAQEEKATEQVTTLKSGIQSAEKLYKSGLVNYLEVITAQGNSLQAELNLASIKRQRLSSIVDLYRALGGGWK
;
A
#
# COMPACT_ATOMS: atom_id res chain seq x y z
N LYS A 1 -23.95 -35.44 42.08
CA LYS A 1 -22.65 -35.95 41.55
C LYS A 1 -22.56 -35.95 40.01
N ARG A 2 -23.58 -36.38 39.26
CA ARG A 2 -23.56 -36.33 37.78
C ARG A 2 -23.58 -34.91 37.20
N GLN A 3 -24.41 -34.01 37.75
CA GLN A 3 -24.48 -32.61 37.31
C GLN A 3 -23.12 -31.88 37.36
N LEU A 4 -22.44 -31.90 38.51
CA LEU A 4 -21.11 -31.29 38.66
C LEU A 4 -20.07 -31.85 37.67
N LYS A 5 -20.16 -33.14 37.31
CA LYS A 5 -19.28 -33.76 36.32
C LYS A 5 -19.60 -33.26 34.91
N THR A 6 -20.88 -33.12 34.59
CA THR A 6 -21.34 -32.51 33.34
C THR A 6 -20.90 -31.04 33.24
N ASP A 7 -21.11 -30.25 34.29
CA ASP A 7 -20.74 -28.83 34.33
C ASP A 7 -19.22 -28.65 34.17
N LEU A 8 -18.41 -29.49 34.83
CA LEU A 8 -16.96 -29.52 34.63
C LEU A 8 -16.57 -29.84 33.19
N ASN A 9 -17.23 -30.80 32.55
CA ASN A 9 -16.96 -31.15 31.16
C ASN A 9 -17.33 -30.01 30.21
N VAL A 10 -18.49 -29.35 30.43
CA VAL A 10 -18.89 -28.16 29.68
C VAL A 10 -17.88 -27.03 29.85
N ALA A 11 -17.42 -26.78 31.08
CA ALA A 11 -16.41 -25.76 31.35
C ALA A 11 -15.07 -26.05 30.65
N LYS A 12 -14.65 -27.32 30.58
CA LYS A 12 -13.46 -27.74 29.84
C LYS A 12 -13.60 -27.48 28.34
N ILE A 13 -14.72 -27.89 27.74
CA ILE A 13 -15.01 -27.65 26.32
C ILE A 13 -15.04 -26.15 26.02
N GLN A 14 -15.67 -25.35 26.89
CA GLN A 14 -15.72 -23.90 26.71
C GLN A 14 -14.32 -23.26 26.80
N ARG A 15 -13.48 -23.73 27.72
CA ARG A 15 -12.07 -23.30 27.79
C ARG A 15 -11.34 -23.62 26.50
N GLU A 16 -11.47 -24.84 25.97
CA GLU A 16 -10.82 -25.25 24.72
C GLU A 16 -11.29 -24.39 23.54
N LYS A 17 -12.59 -24.12 23.44
CA LYS A 17 -13.14 -23.18 22.44
C LYS A 17 -12.52 -21.79 22.55
N ASN A 18 -12.42 -21.24 23.77
CA ASN A 18 -11.84 -19.92 23.99
C ASN A 18 -10.34 -19.88 23.63
N VAL A 19 -9.59 -20.95 23.94
CA VAL A 19 -8.17 -21.07 23.56
C VAL A 19 -8.02 -21.10 22.04
N LEU A 20 -8.87 -21.85 21.34
CA LEU A 20 -8.85 -21.90 19.87
C LEU A 20 -9.23 -20.55 19.25
N ALA A 21 -10.26 -19.89 19.78
CA ALA A 21 -10.66 -18.55 19.34
C ALA A 21 -9.52 -17.55 19.51
N PHE A 22 -8.85 -17.56 20.68
CA PHE A 22 -7.68 -16.71 20.93
C PHE A 22 -6.55 -16.98 19.94
N ARG A 23 -6.21 -18.25 19.69
CA ARG A 23 -5.19 -18.61 18.69
C ARG A 23 -5.54 -18.11 17.30
N GLN A 24 -6.80 -18.25 16.88
CA GLN A 24 -7.27 -17.74 15.59
C GLN A 24 -7.15 -16.22 15.52
N SER A 25 -7.53 -15.48 16.57
CA SER A 25 -7.38 -14.03 16.62
C SER A 25 -5.93 -13.58 16.49
N VAL A 26 -4.99 -14.28 17.15
CA VAL A 26 -3.56 -14.00 17.04
C VAL A 26 -3.05 -14.27 15.63
N LEU A 27 -3.42 -15.40 15.01
CA LEU A 27 -3.01 -15.72 13.64
C LEU A 27 -3.53 -14.68 12.64
N ASN A 28 -4.78 -14.25 12.79
CA ASN A 28 -5.36 -13.21 11.95
C ASN A 28 -4.62 -11.88 12.12
N ALA A 29 -4.32 -11.47 13.35
CA ALA A 29 -3.59 -10.23 13.62
C ALA A 29 -2.18 -10.25 13.02
N VAL A 30 -1.46 -11.36 13.14
CA VAL A 30 -0.13 -11.52 12.51
C VAL A 30 -0.24 -11.43 10.98
N GLY A 31 -1.27 -12.02 10.39
CA GLY A 31 -1.56 -11.91 8.95
C GLY A 31 -1.80 -10.46 8.53
N GLU A 32 -2.72 -9.76 9.20
CA GLU A 32 -3.04 -8.35 8.91
C GLU A 32 -1.81 -7.43 8.98
N VAL A 33 -0.95 -7.61 10.00
CA VAL A 33 0.30 -6.82 10.13
C VAL A 33 1.27 -7.14 9.00
N SER A 34 1.43 -8.42 8.66
CA SER A 34 2.35 -8.86 7.60
C SER A 34 1.90 -8.32 6.24
N ASP A 35 0.61 -8.39 5.93
CA ASP A 35 0.04 -7.87 4.69
C ASP A 35 0.21 -6.34 4.60
N ALA A 36 -0.04 -5.62 5.70
CA ALA A 36 0.14 -4.18 5.74
C ALA A 36 1.61 -3.74 5.56
N LEU A 37 2.56 -4.47 6.15
CA LEU A 37 4.00 -4.23 5.98
C LEU A 37 4.43 -4.43 4.53
N VAL A 38 4.08 -5.57 3.93
CA VAL A 38 4.43 -5.89 2.54
C VAL A 38 3.81 -4.89 1.57
N SER A 39 2.57 -4.47 1.82
CA SER A 39 1.89 -3.43 1.04
C SER A 39 2.65 -2.09 1.12
N ASN A 40 3.06 -1.68 2.33
CA ASN A 40 3.81 -0.44 2.52
C ASN A 40 5.17 -0.45 1.81
N GLU A 41 5.92 -1.54 1.94
CA GLU A 41 7.23 -1.70 1.30
C GLU A 41 7.10 -1.69 -0.23
N SER A 42 6.12 -2.43 -0.77
CA SER A 42 5.83 -2.47 -2.20
C SER A 42 5.47 -1.08 -2.74
N LEU A 43 4.62 -0.33 -2.02
CA LEU A 43 4.22 1.03 -2.40
C LEU A 43 5.39 2.02 -2.33
N LYS A 44 6.30 1.85 -1.38
CA LYS A 44 7.54 2.64 -1.32
C LYS A 44 8.40 2.41 -2.57
N ALA A 45 8.62 1.15 -2.95
CA ALA A 45 9.38 0.82 -4.16
C ALA A 45 8.70 1.35 -5.44
N GLN A 46 7.37 1.27 -5.52
CA GLN A 46 6.60 1.87 -6.62
C GLN A 46 6.74 3.39 -6.67
N GLU A 47 6.73 4.08 -5.52
CA GLU A 47 6.90 5.54 -5.45
C GLU A 47 8.28 5.96 -5.97
N GLU A 48 9.33 5.24 -5.60
CA GLU A 48 10.70 5.50 -6.07
C GLU A 48 10.78 5.39 -7.60
N LYS A 49 10.18 4.34 -8.18
CA LYS A 49 10.15 4.14 -9.63
C LYS A 49 9.29 5.15 -10.38
N ALA A 50 8.13 5.50 -9.83
CA ALA A 50 7.29 6.55 -10.41
C ALA A 50 7.98 7.93 -10.36
N THR A 51 8.77 8.19 -9.31
CA THR A 51 9.57 9.43 -9.20
C THR A 51 10.68 9.48 -10.25
N GLU A 52 11.37 8.37 -10.47
CA GLU A 52 12.37 8.22 -11.54
C GLU A 52 11.76 8.44 -12.93
N GLN A 53 10.56 7.87 -13.16
CA GLN A 53 9.80 8.05 -14.40
C GLN A 53 9.43 9.52 -14.66
N VAL A 54 8.90 10.23 -13.65
CA VAL A 54 8.59 11.66 -13.77
C VAL A 54 9.83 12.48 -14.10
N THR A 55 10.95 12.21 -13.44
CA THR A 55 12.21 12.91 -13.68
C THR A 55 12.72 12.71 -15.11
N THR A 56 12.60 11.48 -15.61
CA THR A 56 12.98 11.12 -16.99
C THR A 56 12.09 11.84 -18.01
N LEU A 57 10.77 11.84 -17.81
CA LEU A 57 9.83 12.50 -18.72
C LEU A 57 9.99 14.02 -18.73
N LYS A 58 10.31 14.64 -17.59
CA LYS A 58 10.65 16.07 -17.54
C LYS A 58 11.87 16.41 -18.37
N SER A 59 12.89 15.55 -18.35
CA SER A 59 14.07 15.71 -19.20
C SER A 59 13.71 15.53 -20.68
N GLY A 60 12.76 14.62 -20.98
CA GLY A 60 12.18 14.43 -22.31
C GLY A 60 11.51 15.69 -22.88
N ILE A 61 10.78 16.45 -22.04
CA ILE A 61 10.19 17.74 -22.46
C ILE A 61 11.28 18.70 -22.92
N GLN A 62 12.38 18.84 -22.18
CA GLN A 62 13.48 19.74 -22.55
C GLN A 62 14.12 19.34 -23.90
N SER A 63 14.24 18.03 -24.16
CA SER A 63 14.72 17.52 -25.44
C SER A 63 13.76 17.84 -26.58
N ALA A 64 12.46 17.62 -26.38
CA ALA A 64 11.43 17.97 -27.38
C ALA A 64 11.41 19.47 -27.68
N GLU A 65 11.55 20.32 -26.65
CA GLU A 65 11.65 21.77 -26.83
C GLU A 65 12.87 22.20 -27.63
N LYS A 66 14.03 21.55 -27.41
CA LYS A 66 15.25 21.81 -28.20
C LYS A 66 15.07 21.44 -29.67
N LEU A 67 14.52 20.26 -29.94
CA LEU A 67 14.25 19.78 -31.30
C LEU A 67 13.23 20.68 -32.02
N TYR A 68 12.21 21.16 -31.30
CA TYR A 68 11.24 22.11 -31.84
C TYR A 68 11.91 23.44 -32.20
N LYS A 69 12.72 24.00 -31.28
CA LYS A 69 13.45 25.25 -31.52
C LYS A 69 14.47 25.15 -32.67
N SER A 70 15.01 23.96 -32.92
CA SER A 70 15.88 23.70 -34.07
C SER A 70 15.13 23.34 -35.35
N GLY A 71 13.79 23.32 -35.34
CA GLY A 71 12.95 23.01 -36.50
C GLY A 71 12.94 21.53 -36.91
N LEU A 72 13.46 20.63 -36.06
CA LEU A 72 13.56 19.20 -36.35
C LEU A 72 12.26 18.43 -36.07
N VAL A 73 11.39 18.98 -35.22
CA VAL A 73 10.07 18.41 -34.90
C VAL A 73 9.00 19.50 -34.85
N ASN A 74 7.74 19.09 -34.95
CA ASN A 74 6.60 19.98 -34.77
C ASN A 74 6.33 20.23 -33.26
N TYR A 75 5.47 21.21 -32.95
CA TYR A 75 5.10 21.51 -31.56
C TYR A 75 4.21 20.43 -30.91
N LEU A 76 3.58 19.56 -31.71
CA LEU A 76 2.79 18.43 -31.19
C LEU A 76 3.66 17.45 -30.41
N GLU A 77 4.93 17.26 -30.79
CA GLU A 77 5.88 16.45 -30.00
C GLU A 77 6.10 17.03 -28.59
N VAL A 78 6.17 18.36 -28.45
CA VAL A 78 6.31 19.03 -27.15
C VAL A 78 5.06 18.80 -26.30
N ILE A 79 3.88 18.99 -26.88
CA ILE A 79 2.60 18.75 -26.18
C ILE A 79 2.47 17.28 -25.77
N THR A 80 2.90 16.35 -26.63
CA THR A 80 2.86 14.91 -26.34
C THR A 80 3.79 14.55 -25.18
N ALA A 81 5.02 15.10 -25.17
CA ALA A 81 5.95 14.92 -24.06
C ALA A 81 5.40 15.50 -22.74
N GLN A 82 4.78 16.68 -22.80
CA GLN A 82 4.13 17.30 -21.63
C GLN A 82 2.96 16.47 -21.12
N GLY A 83 2.10 15.96 -22.01
CA GLY A 83 0.98 15.09 -21.66
C GLY A 83 1.43 13.80 -20.98
N ASN A 84 2.47 13.15 -21.50
CA ASN A 84 3.07 11.95 -20.88
C ASN A 84 3.64 12.25 -19.49
N SER A 85 4.35 13.37 -19.32
CA SER A 85 4.86 13.81 -18.01
C SER A 85 3.74 14.04 -17.00
N LEU A 86 2.67 14.73 -17.41
CA LEU A 86 1.52 14.99 -16.54
C LEU A 86 0.85 13.68 -16.09
N GLN A 87 0.67 12.73 -17.00
CA GLN A 87 0.09 11.43 -16.66
C GLN A 87 0.96 10.66 -15.65
N ALA A 88 2.29 10.75 -15.77
CA ALA A 88 3.21 10.16 -14.81
C ALA A 88 3.17 10.86 -13.44
N GLU A 89 3.04 12.19 -13.41
CA GLU A 89 2.88 12.94 -12.16
C GLU A 89 1.57 12.57 -11.43
N LEU A 90 0.46 12.42 -12.16
CA LEU A 90 -0.81 11.96 -11.60
C LEU A 90 -0.71 10.55 -11.03
N ASN A 91 0.01 9.66 -11.73
CA ASN A 91 0.26 8.31 -11.24
C ASN A 91 1.09 8.33 -9.94
N LEU A 92 2.18 9.10 -9.90
CA LEU A 92 3.00 9.28 -8.70
C LEU A 92 2.18 9.83 -7.53
N ALA A 93 1.30 10.79 -7.75
CA ALA A 93 0.40 11.31 -6.72
C ALA A 93 -0.55 10.23 -6.18
N SER A 94 -1.08 9.37 -7.06
CA SER A 94 -1.93 8.24 -6.66
C SER A 94 -1.16 7.22 -5.81
N ILE A 95 0.07 6.87 -6.20
CA ILE A 95 0.94 5.94 -5.45
C ILE A 95 1.28 6.52 -4.07
N LYS A 96 1.63 7.80 -3.99
CA LYS A 96 1.86 8.49 -2.71
C LYS A 96 0.66 8.42 -1.79
N ARG A 97 -0.55 8.66 -2.32
CA ARG A 97 -1.80 8.54 -1.57
C ARG A 97 -2.02 7.11 -1.05
N GLN A 98 -1.80 6.10 -1.90
CA GLN A 98 -1.90 4.69 -1.49
C GLN A 98 -0.89 4.35 -0.40
N ARG A 99 0.36 4.84 -0.51
CA ARG A 99 1.39 4.63 0.51
C ARG A 99 1.01 5.25 1.86
N LEU A 100 0.43 6.45 1.85
CA LEU A 100 -0.06 7.07 3.08
C LEU A 100 -1.20 6.24 3.71
N SER A 101 -2.10 5.71 2.88
CA SER A 101 -3.16 4.80 3.36
C SER A 101 -2.58 3.53 3.98
N SER A 102 -1.57 2.91 3.36
CA SER A 102 -0.97 1.68 3.89
C SER A 102 -0.24 1.90 5.22
N ILE A 103 0.29 3.10 5.48
CA ILE A 103 0.84 3.47 6.79
C ILE A 103 -0.27 3.50 7.85
N VAL A 104 -1.44 4.07 7.51
CA VAL A 104 -2.60 4.09 8.41
C VAL A 104 -3.11 2.67 8.68
N ASP A 105 -3.17 1.82 7.66
CA ASP A 105 -3.57 0.42 7.80
C ASP A 105 -2.60 -0.37 8.68
N LEU A 106 -1.29 -0.16 8.51
CA LEU A 106 -0.27 -0.76 9.35
C LEU A 106 -0.41 -0.31 10.81
N TYR A 107 -0.63 0.99 11.04
CA TYR A 107 -0.87 1.53 12.37
C TYR A 107 -2.09 0.88 13.05
N ARG A 108 -3.19 0.69 12.29
CA ARG A 108 -4.38 -0.01 12.78
C ARG A 108 -4.07 -1.48 13.10
N ALA A 109 -3.37 -2.19 12.20
CA ALA A 109 -3.05 -3.61 12.36
C ALA A 109 -2.16 -3.88 13.59
N LEU A 110 -1.26 -2.95 13.92
CA LEU A 110 -0.41 -3.01 15.11
C LEU A 110 -1.16 -2.75 16.44
N GLY A 111 -2.48 -2.57 16.38
CA GLY A 111 -3.33 -2.42 17.56
C GLY A 111 -3.75 -0.99 17.86
N GLY A 112 -3.43 -0.03 16.97
CA GLY A 112 -3.97 1.34 16.95
C GLY A 112 -4.05 2.02 18.33
N GLY A 113 -3.10 2.88 18.64
CA GLY A 113 -2.97 3.60 19.93
C GLY A 113 -4.07 4.60 20.31
N TRP A 114 -5.33 4.37 19.94
CA TRP A 114 -6.50 5.08 20.44
C TRP A 114 -7.51 4.09 21.02
N LYS A 115 -7.25 3.74 22.29
CA LYS A 115 -8.26 3.73 23.35
C LYS A 115 -7.81 4.71 24.42
#